data_AF-A0A7H8L4M1-F1
#
_entry.id   AF-A0A7H8L4M1-F1
#
_cell.length_a   1.000
_cell.length_b   1.000
_cell.length_c   1.000
_cell.angle_alpha   90.00
_cell.angle_beta   90.00
_cell.angle_gamma   90.00
#
_symmetry.space_group_name_H-M   'P 1'
#
loop_
_entity.id
_entity.type
_entity.pdbx_description
1 polymer ?
#
loop_
_entity_poly.entity_id
_entity_poly.type
_entity_poly.pdbx_seq_one_letter_code
_entity_poly.pdbx_strand_id
1 'polypeptide(L)'
;MADSEEERPVPGAARVLARLAVLCSAPAVGWGVLTFGAANGVGFLVLVCVLLIAVPLFLRDAGTFRTLCLTIGWLVFGLSLWGAILGMFTLTPAALVLVAAGGRARPGRRSDRSRLVPLAIGVLVTVATCCLTGWFLLDEWGDRASAPQPDAFTATVREDSPLLRTDPEPPALRYDGSGLGHGATVVVLDEPSGRPGRVLTVYYRFATPAETEALRGLIAALPGVRDVRPCHWNLDC
;
A
#
# COMPACT_ATOMS: atom_id res chain seq x y z
N MET A 1 -32.76 -43.80 -11.37
CA MET A 1 -33.40 -42.83 -10.46
C MET A 1 -32.29 -41.98 -9.87
N ALA A 2 -31.92 -40.90 -10.57
CA ALA A 2 -31.05 -39.87 -10.02
C ALA A 2 -31.98 -38.94 -9.24
N ASP A 3 -31.91 -39.00 -7.92
CA ASP A 3 -32.64 -38.08 -7.07
C ASP A 3 -32.24 -36.65 -7.45
N SER A 4 -33.27 -35.85 -7.72
CA SER A 4 -33.23 -34.41 -7.96
C SER A 4 -32.69 -33.68 -6.73
N GLU A 5 -31.38 -33.81 -6.48
CA GLU A 5 -30.61 -33.07 -5.47
C GLU A 5 -30.26 -31.64 -5.94
N GLU A 6 -30.73 -31.25 -7.12
CA GLU A 6 -30.09 -30.24 -7.97
C GLU A 6 -30.49 -28.78 -7.69
N GLU A 7 -31.47 -28.52 -6.83
CA GLU A 7 -31.85 -27.13 -6.50
C GLU A 7 -32.05 -26.89 -5.00
N ARG A 8 -31.08 -27.28 -4.18
CA ARG A 8 -31.11 -26.86 -2.78
C ARG A 8 -30.61 -25.41 -2.67
N PRO A 9 -31.38 -24.51 -2.04
CA PRO A 9 -30.96 -23.12 -1.85
C PRO A 9 -29.76 -23.05 -0.90
N VAL A 10 -28.84 -22.11 -1.17
CA VAL A 10 -27.69 -21.85 -0.30
C VAL A 10 -28.14 -21.52 1.14
N PRO A 11 -27.59 -22.17 2.18
CA PRO A 11 -27.89 -21.84 3.57
C PRO A 11 -27.57 -20.38 3.91
N GLY A 12 -28.45 -19.71 4.67
CA GLY A 12 -28.28 -18.30 5.05
C GLY A 12 -26.94 -18.00 5.75
N ALA A 13 -26.49 -18.90 6.64
CA ALA A 13 -25.19 -18.76 7.32
C ALA A 13 -23.99 -18.80 6.36
N ALA A 14 -24.07 -19.59 5.28
CA ALA A 14 -23.01 -19.64 4.27
C ALA A 14 -22.97 -18.33 3.46
N ARG A 15 -24.14 -17.74 3.16
CA ARG A 15 -24.22 -16.41 2.52
C ARG A 15 -23.66 -15.29 3.39
N VAL A 16 -23.92 -15.33 4.70
CA VAL A 16 -23.36 -14.34 5.64
C VAL A 16 -21.83 -14.40 5.64
N LEU A 17 -21.25 -15.60 5.66
CA LEU A 17 -19.79 -15.77 5.58
C LEU A 17 -19.23 -15.28 4.25
N ALA A 18 -19.87 -15.58 3.12
CA ALA A 18 -19.41 -15.07 1.82
C ALA A 18 -19.44 -13.53 1.76
N ARG A 19 -20.44 -12.87 2.37
CA ARG A 19 -20.47 -11.40 2.49
C ARG A 19 -19.33 -10.88 3.36
N LEU A 20 -19.06 -11.57 4.47
CA LEU A 20 -17.97 -11.24 5.37
C LEU A 20 -16.61 -11.38 4.68
N ALA A 21 -16.43 -12.38 3.82
CA ALA A 21 -15.22 -12.52 2.99
C ALA A 21 -15.00 -11.29 2.09
N VAL A 22 -16.06 -10.79 1.44
CA VAL A 22 -15.98 -9.57 0.62
C VAL A 22 -15.61 -8.36 1.49
N LEU A 23 -16.23 -8.18 2.66
CA LEU A 23 -15.89 -7.09 3.58
C LEU A 23 -14.43 -7.17 4.05
N CYS A 24 -13.94 -8.37 4.36
CA CYS A 24 -12.55 -8.60 4.74
C CYS A 24 -11.55 -8.27 3.63
N SER A 25 -11.98 -8.20 2.36
CA SER A 25 -11.11 -7.84 1.24
C SER A 25 -10.98 -6.32 1.01
N ALA A 26 -11.83 -5.49 1.63
CA ALA A 26 -11.79 -4.04 1.46
C ALA A 26 -10.46 -3.38 1.86
N PRO A 27 -9.79 -3.78 2.97
CA PRO A 27 -8.47 -3.26 3.30
C PRO A 27 -7.42 -3.58 2.23
N ALA A 28 -7.51 -4.77 1.61
CA ALA A 28 -6.59 -5.17 0.54
C ALA A 28 -6.76 -4.27 -0.70
N VAL A 29 -8.00 -3.89 -1.05
CA VAL A 29 -8.27 -2.94 -2.13
C VAL A 29 -7.68 -1.57 -1.81
N GLY A 30 -7.95 -1.04 -0.61
CA GLY A 30 -7.40 0.24 -0.17
C GLY A 30 -5.87 0.25 -0.26
N TRP A 31 -5.22 -0.79 0.26
CA TRP A 31 -3.78 -0.98 0.16
C TRP A 31 -3.30 -1.05 -1.30
N GLY A 32 -3.88 -1.93 -2.11
CA GLY A 32 -3.46 -2.13 -3.50
C GLY A 32 -3.59 -0.86 -4.34
N VAL A 33 -4.68 -0.12 -4.17
CA VAL A 33 -4.93 1.14 -4.90
C VAL A 33 -4.02 2.26 -4.41
N LEU A 34 -3.80 2.40 -3.11
CA LEU A 34 -2.97 3.49 -2.55
C LEU A 34 -1.48 3.26 -2.80
N THR A 35 -0.99 2.04 -2.64
CA THR A 35 0.45 1.74 -2.73
C THR A 35 0.91 1.58 -4.17
N PHE A 36 0.11 0.92 -5.01
CA PHE A 36 0.51 0.60 -6.38
C PHE A 36 -0.31 1.35 -7.42
N GLY A 37 -1.46 1.93 -7.12
CA GLY A 37 -2.36 2.49 -8.13
C GLY A 37 -3.14 1.39 -8.88
N ALA A 38 -4.37 1.71 -9.29
CA ALA A 38 -5.28 0.74 -9.90
C ALA A 38 -4.82 0.22 -11.29
N ALA A 39 -4.00 1.00 -12.00
CA ALA A 39 -3.50 0.67 -13.33
C ALA A 39 -2.22 -0.17 -13.34
N ASN A 40 -1.53 -0.30 -12.19
CA ASN A 40 -0.35 -1.14 -12.09
C ASN A 40 -0.73 -2.62 -11.91
N GLY A 41 0.12 -3.53 -12.41
CA GLY A 41 -0.17 -4.96 -12.47
C GLY A 41 -0.57 -5.59 -11.13
N VAL A 42 0.06 -5.17 -10.03
CA VAL A 42 -0.27 -5.67 -8.67
C VAL A 42 -1.61 -5.12 -8.17
N GLY A 43 -1.87 -3.81 -8.34
CA GLY A 43 -3.14 -3.20 -7.96
C GLY A 43 -4.33 -3.78 -8.74
N PHE A 44 -4.14 -4.00 -10.04
CA PHE A 44 -5.11 -4.69 -10.90
C PHE A 44 -5.35 -6.14 -10.44
N LEU A 45 -4.29 -6.89 -10.13
CA LEU A 45 -4.41 -8.27 -9.64
C LEU A 45 -5.23 -8.36 -8.34
N VAL A 46 -4.99 -7.45 -7.39
CA VAL A 46 -5.76 -7.38 -6.12
C VAL A 46 -7.23 -7.10 -6.41
N LEU A 47 -7.53 -6.17 -7.32
CA LEU A 47 -8.90 -5.86 -7.73
C LEU A 47 -9.60 -7.08 -8.33
N VAL A 48 -8.93 -7.82 -9.22
CA VAL A 48 -9.44 -9.06 -9.81
C VAL A 48 -9.75 -10.10 -8.73
N CYS A 49 -8.87 -10.27 -7.75
CA CYS A 49 -9.09 -11.21 -6.65
C CYS A 49 -10.34 -10.84 -5.82
N VAL A 50 -10.53 -9.57 -5.51
CA VAL A 50 -11.71 -9.09 -4.78
C VAL A 50 -13.00 -9.33 -5.57
N LEU A 51 -12.98 -9.07 -6.87
CA LEU A 51 -14.11 -9.36 -7.75
C LEU A 51 -14.44 -10.87 -7.77
N LEU A 52 -13.42 -11.73 -7.85
CA LEU A 52 -13.59 -13.19 -7.78
C LEU A 52 -14.21 -13.62 -6.44
N ILE A 53 -13.77 -13.06 -5.31
CA ILE A 53 -14.34 -13.36 -3.98
C ILE A 53 -15.83 -13.02 -3.90
N ALA A 54 -16.30 -12.02 -4.66
CA ALA A 54 -17.71 -11.65 -4.71
C ALA A 54 -18.57 -12.58 -5.59
N VAL A 55 -18.00 -13.32 -6.54
CA VAL A 55 -18.73 -14.19 -7.49
C VAL A 55 -19.70 -15.17 -6.81
N PRO A 56 -19.32 -15.88 -5.72
CA PRO A 56 -20.23 -16.82 -5.08
C PRO A 56 -21.51 -16.18 -4.51
N LEU A 57 -21.54 -14.86 -4.27
CA LEU A 57 -22.74 -14.18 -3.77
C LEU A 57 -23.92 -14.20 -4.76
N PHE A 58 -23.65 -14.40 -6.05
CA PHE A 58 -24.66 -14.42 -7.10
C PHE A 58 -25.25 -15.81 -7.35
N LEU A 59 -24.67 -16.85 -6.74
CA LEU A 59 -25.12 -18.23 -6.95
C LEU A 59 -26.30 -18.61 -6.06
N ARG A 60 -27.26 -19.34 -6.66
CA ARG A 60 -28.47 -19.83 -5.98
C ARG A 60 -28.38 -21.30 -5.56
N ASP A 61 -27.65 -22.11 -6.33
CA ASP A 61 -27.40 -23.53 -6.04
C ASP A 61 -26.28 -23.70 -5.01
N ALA A 62 -26.56 -24.45 -3.94
CA ALA A 62 -25.62 -24.78 -2.88
C ALA A 62 -24.41 -25.60 -3.35
N GLY A 63 -24.57 -26.48 -4.34
CA GLY A 63 -23.49 -27.29 -4.92
C GLY A 63 -22.48 -26.41 -5.63
N THR A 64 -22.94 -25.63 -6.61
CA THR A 64 -22.10 -24.68 -7.34
C THR A 64 -21.48 -23.62 -6.42
N PHE A 65 -22.26 -23.08 -5.47
CA PHE A 65 -21.76 -22.11 -4.46
C PHE A 65 -20.58 -22.67 -3.68
N ARG A 66 -20.71 -23.92 -3.21
CA ARG A 66 -19.66 -24.58 -2.42
C ARG A 66 -18.39 -24.76 -3.25
N THR A 67 -18.52 -25.27 -4.47
CA THR A 67 -17.38 -25.53 -5.35
C THR A 67 -16.62 -24.24 -5.63
N LEU A 68 -17.32 -23.15 -5.98
CA LEU A 68 -16.68 -21.85 -6.21
C LEU A 68 -16.05 -21.27 -4.94
N CYS A 69 -16.74 -21.27 -3.80
CA CYS A 69 -16.17 -20.77 -2.55
C CYS A 69 -14.85 -21.48 -2.19
N LEU A 70 -14.78 -22.80 -2.38
CA LEU A 70 -13.57 -23.58 -2.11
C LEU A 70 -12.46 -23.32 -3.14
N THR A 71 -12.78 -23.33 -4.43
CA THR A 71 -11.77 -23.10 -5.49
C THR A 71 -11.20 -21.69 -5.43
N ILE A 72 -12.07 -20.67 -5.36
CA ILE A 72 -11.64 -19.27 -5.25
C ILE A 72 -10.91 -19.06 -3.93
N GLY A 73 -11.43 -19.59 -2.82
CA GLY A 73 -10.80 -19.48 -1.51
C GLY A 73 -9.38 -20.05 -1.48
N TRP A 74 -9.17 -21.26 -2.00
CA TRP A 74 -7.83 -21.86 -2.06
C TRP A 74 -6.90 -21.16 -3.05
N LEU A 75 -7.42 -20.72 -4.21
CA LEU A 75 -6.63 -20.01 -5.21
C LEU A 75 -6.15 -18.67 -4.65
N VAL A 76 -7.03 -17.88 -4.04
CA VAL A 76 -6.67 -16.60 -3.43
C VAL A 76 -5.73 -16.81 -2.25
N PHE A 77 -5.92 -17.86 -1.44
CA PHE A 77 -5.01 -18.18 -0.34
C PHE A 77 -3.61 -18.56 -0.82
N GLY A 78 -3.51 -19.38 -1.87
CA GLY A 78 -2.22 -19.71 -2.49
C GLY A 78 -1.53 -18.47 -3.05
N LEU A 79 -2.29 -17.61 -3.72
CA LEU A 79 -1.79 -16.35 -4.26
C LEU A 79 -1.37 -15.38 -3.17
N SER A 80 -2.10 -15.29 -2.05
CA SER A 80 -1.75 -14.42 -0.93
C SER A 80 -0.48 -14.88 -0.23
N LEU A 81 -0.27 -16.19 -0.12
CA LEU A 81 0.96 -16.77 0.44
C LEU A 81 2.15 -16.50 -0.48
N TRP A 82 2.00 -16.69 -1.79
CA TRP A 82 3.06 -16.45 -2.76
C TRP A 82 3.38 -14.96 -2.91
N GLY A 83 2.35 -14.12 -2.81
CA GLY A 83 2.42 -12.67 -2.88
C GLY A 83 2.68 -11.96 -1.56
N ALA A 84 3.05 -12.67 -0.50
CA ALA A 84 3.22 -12.11 0.84
C ALA A 84 4.23 -10.94 0.85
N ILE A 85 5.33 -11.08 0.10
CA ILE A 85 6.39 -10.06 -0.06
C ILE A 85 5.83 -8.78 -0.71
N LEU A 86 4.77 -8.87 -1.51
CA LEU A 86 4.13 -7.75 -2.22
C LEU A 86 2.93 -7.17 -1.46
N GLY A 87 2.71 -7.56 -0.19
CA GLY A 87 1.59 -7.07 0.62
C GLY A 87 0.25 -7.76 0.32
N MET A 88 0.22 -8.80 -0.53
CA MET A 88 -1.02 -9.53 -0.86
C MET A 88 -1.55 -10.40 0.29
N PHE A 89 -0.81 -10.50 1.40
CA PHE A 89 -1.23 -11.22 2.60
C PHE A 89 -2.55 -10.68 3.18
N THR A 90 -2.91 -9.43 2.88
CA THR A 90 -4.18 -8.78 3.24
C THR A 90 -5.43 -9.50 2.70
N LEU A 91 -5.30 -10.33 1.67
CA LEU A 91 -6.40 -11.15 1.11
C LEU A 91 -6.63 -12.47 1.87
N THR A 92 -5.68 -12.89 2.71
CA THR A 92 -5.73 -14.18 3.43
C THR A 92 -6.99 -14.33 4.31
N PRO A 93 -7.42 -13.33 5.09
CA PRO A 93 -8.63 -13.44 5.90
C PRO A 93 -9.87 -13.68 5.04
N ALA A 94 -10.00 -12.94 3.93
CA ALA A 94 -11.11 -13.10 3.00
C ALA A 94 -11.13 -14.51 2.38
N ALA A 95 -9.97 -15.02 1.98
CA ALA A 95 -9.83 -16.37 1.43
C ALA A 95 -10.26 -17.46 2.43
N LEU A 96 -9.81 -17.38 3.68
CA LEU A 96 -10.17 -18.34 4.73
C LEU A 96 -11.67 -18.31 5.06
N VAL A 97 -12.26 -17.11 5.14
CA VAL A 97 -13.70 -16.96 5.37
C VAL A 97 -14.50 -17.55 4.20
N LEU A 98 -14.02 -17.40 2.96
CA LEU A 98 -14.67 -17.97 1.78
C LEU A 98 -14.60 -19.52 1.79
N VAL A 99 -13.46 -20.10 2.16
CA VAL A 99 -13.33 -21.56 2.36
C VAL A 99 -14.29 -22.04 3.44
N ALA A 100 -14.42 -21.30 4.55
CA ALA A 100 -15.38 -21.61 5.61
C ALA A 100 -16.83 -21.52 5.13
N ALA A 101 -17.17 -20.55 4.28
CA ALA A 101 -18.48 -20.42 3.65
C ALA A 101 -18.82 -21.66 2.81
N GLY A 102 -17.88 -22.13 1.99
CA GLY A 102 -18.02 -23.37 1.21
C GLY A 102 -18.18 -24.61 2.09
N GLY A 103 -17.43 -24.70 3.18
CA GLY A 103 -17.56 -25.80 4.15
C GLY A 103 -18.93 -25.87 4.83
N ARG A 104 -19.55 -24.71 5.09
CA ARG A 104 -20.88 -24.59 5.71
C ARG A 104 -22.04 -24.90 4.77
N ALA A 105 -21.81 -24.92 3.46
CA ALA A 105 -22.84 -25.26 2.48
C ALA A 105 -23.15 -26.77 2.39
N ARG A 106 -22.41 -27.64 3.10
CA ARG A 106 -22.60 -29.11 3.04
C ARG A 106 -23.80 -29.58 3.88
N PRO A 107 -24.79 -30.26 3.29
CA PRO A 107 -25.94 -30.83 4.02
C PRO A 107 -25.53 -32.22 4.54
N GLY A 108 -25.02 -32.31 5.77
CA GLY A 108 -24.65 -33.61 6.31
C GLY A 108 -23.97 -33.55 7.66
N ARG A 109 -24.78 -33.82 8.70
CA ARG A 109 -24.40 -34.31 10.04
C ARG A 109 -23.05 -33.81 10.57
N ARG A 110 -23.03 -32.63 11.21
CA ARG A 110 -21.87 -32.24 12.03
C ARG A 110 -22.26 -31.53 13.32
N SER A 111 -21.80 -32.16 14.41
CA SER A 111 -21.73 -31.73 15.80
C SER A 111 -21.46 -30.23 15.97
N ASP A 112 -22.27 -29.59 16.82
CA ASP A 112 -22.23 -28.16 17.15
C ASP A 112 -20.83 -27.64 17.55
N ARG A 113 -19.95 -28.51 18.06
CA ARG A 113 -18.56 -28.11 18.43
C ARG A 113 -17.70 -27.68 17.24
N SER A 114 -17.98 -28.14 16.03
CA SER A 114 -17.21 -27.75 14.83
C SER A 114 -17.58 -26.37 14.28
N ARG A 115 -18.60 -25.71 14.84
CA ARG A 115 -19.08 -24.40 14.36
C ARG A 115 -18.25 -23.21 14.86
N LEU A 116 -17.64 -23.31 16.04
CA LEU A 116 -16.92 -22.18 16.65
C LEU A 116 -15.48 -22.04 16.15
N VAL A 117 -14.84 -23.16 15.83
CA VAL A 117 -13.43 -23.21 15.40
C VAL A 117 -13.13 -22.32 14.17
N PRO A 118 -13.88 -22.38 13.05
CA PRO A 118 -13.55 -21.55 11.88
C PRO A 118 -13.83 -20.06 12.10
N LEU A 119 -14.78 -19.72 12.98
CA LEU A 119 -15.10 -18.33 13.30
C LEU A 119 -14.03 -17.73 14.21
N ALA A 120 -13.58 -18.48 15.21
CA ALA A 120 -12.46 -18.10 16.07
C ALA A 120 -11.16 -17.93 15.28
N ILE A 121 -10.86 -18.86 14.35
CA ILE A 121 -9.68 -18.75 13.48
C ILE A 121 -9.80 -17.53 12.55
N GLY A 122 -10.97 -17.30 11.95
CA GLY A 122 -11.19 -16.13 11.10
C GLY A 122 -11.01 -14.80 11.84
N VAL A 123 -11.56 -14.68 13.05
CA VAL A 123 -11.37 -13.50 13.91
C VAL A 123 -9.91 -13.36 14.33
N LEU A 124 -9.26 -14.43 14.78
CA LEU A 124 -7.87 -14.40 15.21
C LEU A 124 -6.93 -13.99 14.06
N VAL A 125 -7.11 -14.57 12.87
CA VAL A 125 -6.30 -14.24 11.69
C VAL A 125 -6.55 -12.81 11.26
N THR A 126 -7.80 -12.33 11.30
CA THR A 126 -8.11 -10.93 10.97
C THR A 126 -7.48 -9.95 11.95
N VAL A 127 -7.59 -10.21 13.26
CA VAL A 127 -6.98 -9.39 14.32
C VAL A 127 -5.45 -9.39 14.17
N ALA A 128 -4.83 -10.56 14.01
CA ALA A 128 -3.38 -10.67 13.83
C ALA A 128 -2.91 -9.95 12.55
N THR A 129 -3.66 -10.08 11.45
CA THR A 129 -3.35 -9.40 10.19
C THR A 129 -3.46 -7.89 10.36
N CYS A 130 -4.55 -7.39 10.96
CA CYS A 130 -4.74 -5.97 11.26
C CYS A 130 -3.62 -5.42 12.16
N CYS A 131 -3.23 -6.15 13.21
CA CYS A 131 -2.12 -5.77 14.08
C CYS A 131 -0.79 -5.72 13.32
N LEU A 132 -0.50 -6.69 12.45
CA LEU A 132 0.72 -6.71 11.64
C LEU A 132 0.73 -5.59 10.60
N THR A 133 -0.36 -5.34 9.87
CA THR A 133 -0.46 -4.18 8.96
C THR A 133 -0.35 -2.87 9.70
N GLY A 134 -0.99 -2.76 10.87
CA GLY A 134 -0.91 -1.57 11.70
C GLY A 134 0.52 -1.31 12.15
N TRP A 135 1.26 -2.36 12.55
CA TRP A 135 2.66 -2.26 12.91
C TRP A 135 3.54 -1.81 11.75
N PHE A 136 3.41 -2.42 10.57
CA PHE A 136 4.18 -2.01 9.38
C PHE A 136 3.87 -0.57 8.95
N LEU A 137 2.60 -0.18 8.96
CA LEU A 137 2.21 1.20 8.67
C LEU A 137 2.76 2.16 9.72
N LEU A 138 2.71 1.81 11.01
CA LEU A 138 3.25 2.63 12.10
C LEU A 138 4.77 2.73 12.06
N ASP A 139 5.48 1.71 11.59
CA ASP A 139 6.94 1.72 11.45
C ASP A 139 7.36 2.60 10.26
N GLU A 140 6.74 2.40 9.10
CA GLU A 140 7.07 3.16 7.89
C GLU A 140 6.59 4.63 7.98
N TRP A 141 5.42 4.87 8.60
CA TRP A 141 4.96 6.23 8.90
C TRP A 141 5.67 6.80 10.11
N GLY A 142 6.05 5.97 11.09
CA GLY A 142 6.82 6.38 12.25
C GLY A 142 8.17 6.93 11.83
N ASP A 143 8.87 6.27 10.91
CA ASP A 143 10.13 6.75 10.36
C ASP A 143 9.96 8.00 9.49
N ARG A 144 8.86 8.12 8.72
CA ARG A 144 8.60 9.32 7.90
C ARG A 144 8.11 10.53 8.72
N ALA A 145 7.34 10.30 9.78
CA ALA A 145 6.73 11.35 10.60
C ALA A 145 7.59 11.72 11.82
N SER A 146 8.47 10.82 12.28
CA SER A 146 9.30 11.02 13.48
C SER A 146 10.77 11.21 13.18
N ALA A 147 11.25 10.97 11.95
CA ALA A 147 12.57 11.46 11.59
C ALA A 147 12.51 13.00 11.62
N PRO A 148 13.31 13.68 12.47
CA PRO A 148 13.40 15.13 12.41
C PRO A 148 13.81 15.47 10.99
N GLN A 149 12.91 16.12 10.26
CA GLN A 149 13.16 16.52 8.89
C GLN A 149 14.35 17.48 8.94
N PRO A 150 15.46 17.15 8.25
CA PRO A 150 16.65 17.97 8.27
C PRO A 150 16.30 19.40 7.84
N ASP A 151 16.91 20.40 8.49
CA ASP A 151 16.86 21.77 7.99
C ASP A 151 17.33 21.78 6.53
N ALA A 152 16.76 22.67 5.72
CA ALA A 152 17.03 22.71 4.30
C ALA A 152 17.39 24.12 3.83
N PHE A 153 18.07 24.20 2.71
CA PHE A 153 18.15 25.41 1.90
C PHE A 153 17.29 25.23 0.66
N THR A 154 16.43 26.20 0.39
CA THR A 154 15.70 26.29 -0.88
C THR A 154 16.32 27.36 -1.74
N ALA A 155 16.42 27.09 -3.04
CA ALA A 155 16.95 28.03 -4.02
C ALA A 155 16.24 27.86 -5.37
N THR A 156 16.13 28.95 -6.13
CA THR A 156 15.54 28.94 -7.47
C THR A 156 16.62 28.66 -8.51
N VAL A 157 16.38 27.69 -9.39
CA VAL A 157 17.27 27.36 -10.51
C VAL A 157 16.67 27.93 -11.79
N ARG A 158 17.46 28.74 -12.49
CA ARG A 158 17.05 29.31 -13.79
C ARG A 158 16.93 28.22 -14.85
N GLU A 159 15.98 28.37 -15.77
CA GLU A 159 15.71 27.42 -16.86
C GLU A 159 16.90 27.18 -17.79
N ASP A 160 17.81 28.15 -17.91
CA ASP A 160 19.05 28.06 -18.71
C ASP A 160 20.22 27.41 -17.94
N SER A 161 20.00 26.95 -16.71
CA SER A 161 21.05 26.34 -15.90
C SER A 161 21.49 24.98 -16.47
N PRO A 162 22.80 24.69 -16.51
CA PRO A 162 23.30 23.36 -16.86
C PRO A 162 22.92 22.27 -15.84
N LEU A 163 22.36 22.65 -14.69
CA LEU A 163 21.82 21.72 -13.69
C LEU A 163 20.48 21.10 -14.14
N LEU A 164 19.78 21.74 -15.08
CA LEU A 164 18.56 21.25 -15.69
C LEU A 164 18.94 20.56 -17.00
N ARG A 165 19.38 19.30 -16.92
CA ARG A 165 19.75 18.58 -18.14
C ARG A 165 18.53 18.35 -19.02
N THR A 166 18.71 18.66 -20.31
CA THR A 166 17.70 18.72 -21.39
C THR A 166 17.25 17.35 -21.91
N ASP A 167 16.84 16.45 -21.01
CA ASP A 167 16.13 15.22 -21.38
C ASP A 167 14.79 15.17 -20.64
N PRO A 168 13.82 14.35 -21.05
CA PRO A 168 12.53 14.23 -20.35
C PRO A 168 12.76 13.60 -18.97
N GLU A 169 13.15 14.44 -18.03
CA GLU A 169 13.43 14.07 -16.65
C GLU A 169 12.12 13.93 -15.85
N PRO A 170 12.07 13.00 -14.90
CA PRO A 170 10.93 12.88 -13.98
C PRO A 170 10.69 14.20 -13.23
N PRO A 171 9.45 14.45 -12.75
CA PRO A 171 9.05 15.72 -12.13
C PRO A 171 9.81 16.07 -10.84
N ALA A 172 10.54 15.12 -10.27
CA ALA A 172 11.38 15.27 -9.11
C ALA A 172 12.66 14.44 -9.29
N LEU A 173 13.83 15.07 -9.19
CA LEU A 173 15.12 14.37 -9.17
C LEU A 173 15.73 14.44 -7.79
N ARG A 174 16.14 13.28 -7.28
CA ARG A 174 16.78 13.15 -5.98
C ARG A 174 18.21 12.67 -6.16
N TYR A 175 19.15 13.49 -5.70
CA TYR A 175 20.58 13.22 -5.74
C TYR A 175 21.13 13.04 -4.33
N ASP A 176 22.19 12.24 -4.22
CA ASP A 176 22.98 12.14 -3.00
C ASP A 176 23.73 13.46 -2.76
N GLY A 177 23.42 14.13 -1.64
CA GLY A 177 24.00 15.41 -1.27
C GLY A 177 25.28 15.29 -0.45
N SER A 178 25.67 14.08 -0.03
CA SER A 178 26.83 13.87 0.84
C SER A 178 28.14 14.37 0.25
N GLY A 179 28.25 14.39 -1.08
CA GLY A 179 29.41 14.93 -1.81
C GLY A 179 29.59 16.45 -1.71
N LEU A 180 28.58 17.21 -1.26
CA LEU A 180 28.68 18.67 -1.04
C LEU A 180 29.39 19.02 0.28
N GLY A 181 29.54 18.04 1.18
CA GLY A 181 30.07 18.26 2.52
C GLY A 181 29.13 19.08 3.42
N HIS A 182 29.66 19.58 4.54
CA HIS A 182 28.95 20.49 5.45
C HIS A 182 27.58 19.99 5.94
N GLY A 183 27.46 18.67 6.15
CA GLY A 183 26.24 18.04 6.64
C GLY A 183 25.14 17.89 5.60
N ALA A 184 25.38 18.23 4.33
CA ALA A 184 24.43 17.99 3.24
C ALA A 184 24.17 16.48 3.09
N THR A 185 22.90 16.11 2.89
CA THR A 185 22.46 14.70 2.85
C THR A 185 21.74 14.38 1.57
N VAL A 186 20.82 15.24 1.14
CA VAL A 186 19.95 15.00 -0.01
C VAL A 186 19.78 16.30 -0.77
N VAL A 187 19.87 16.23 -2.09
CA VAL A 187 19.54 17.33 -3.00
C VAL A 187 18.32 16.92 -3.80
N VAL A 188 17.27 17.73 -3.76
CA VAL A 188 16.04 17.52 -4.51
C VAL A 188 15.86 18.68 -5.49
N LEU A 189 15.49 18.36 -6.72
CA LEU A 189 15.18 19.33 -7.76
C LEU A 189 13.76 19.08 -8.25
N ASP A 190 12.85 19.97 -7.84
CA ASP A 190 11.42 19.84 -8.10
C ASP A 190 10.92 20.97 -9.01
N GLU A 191 9.93 20.68 -9.85
CA GLU A 191 9.16 21.70 -10.56
C GLU A 191 8.02 22.23 -9.67
N PRO A 192 8.11 23.44 -9.12
CA PRO A 192 7.00 24.02 -8.37
C PRO A 192 5.81 24.20 -9.31
N SER A 193 4.63 23.74 -8.87
CA SER A 193 3.40 23.86 -9.64
C SER A 193 3.11 25.33 -9.96
N GLY A 194 3.20 25.70 -11.24
CA GLY A 194 2.78 27.01 -11.74
C GLY A 194 3.80 28.16 -11.60
N ARG A 195 5.09 27.89 -11.37
CA ARG A 195 6.16 28.91 -11.48
C ARG A 195 7.23 28.48 -12.50
N PRO A 196 7.72 29.40 -13.36
CA PRO A 196 8.85 29.11 -14.25
C PRO A 196 10.14 28.90 -13.43
N GLY A 197 10.93 27.89 -13.81
CA GLY A 197 12.13 27.42 -13.09
C GLY A 197 11.90 26.20 -12.18
N ARG A 198 12.99 25.63 -11.65
CA ARG A 198 12.95 24.53 -10.67
C ARG A 198 13.40 25.01 -9.29
N VAL A 199 12.87 24.39 -8.23
CA VAL A 199 13.32 24.62 -6.86
C VAL A 199 14.35 23.56 -6.50
N LEU A 200 15.54 24.01 -6.13
CA LEU A 200 16.60 23.20 -5.56
C LEU A 200 16.44 23.21 -4.04
N THR A 201 16.19 22.05 -3.45
CA THR A 201 16.10 21.86 -2.00
C THR A 201 17.28 21.01 -1.54
N VAL A 202 18.16 21.58 -0.72
CA VAL A 202 19.32 20.88 -0.16
C VAL A 202 19.09 20.65 1.32
N TYR A 203 18.90 19.40 1.71
CA TYR A 203 18.71 18.98 3.09
C TYR A 203 20.06 18.77 3.78
N TYR A 204 20.20 19.27 5.00
CA TYR A 204 21.41 19.10 5.80
C TYR A 204 21.11 18.72 7.26
N ARG A 205 22.02 17.97 7.89
CA ARG A 205 21.88 17.53 9.28
C ARG A 205 23.18 17.77 10.04
N PHE A 206 23.05 18.20 11.30
CA PHE A 206 24.16 18.38 12.23
C PHE A 206 25.22 19.41 11.80
N ALA A 207 24.84 20.43 11.01
CA ALA A 207 25.75 21.49 10.61
C ALA A 207 25.90 22.54 11.73
N THR A 208 27.15 22.86 12.08
CA THR A 208 27.47 24.05 12.88
C THR A 208 27.08 25.32 12.12
N PRO A 209 26.86 26.47 12.78
CA PRO A 209 26.54 27.72 12.07
C PRO A 209 27.55 28.09 10.97
N ALA A 210 28.82 27.76 11.16
CA ALA A 210 29.87 27.96 10.16
C ALA A 210 29.72 27.03 8.95
N GLU A 211 29.38 25.76 9.17
CA GLU A 211 29.11 24.80 8.09
C GLU A 211 27.83 25.15 7.33
N THR A 212 26.80 25.61 8.03
CA THR A 212 25.55 26.07 7.42
C THR A 212 25.79 27.26 6.49
N GLU A 213 26.59 28.25 6.89
CA GLU A 213 26.93 29.39 6.03
C GLU A 213 27.86 28.99 4.87
N ALA A 214 28.81 28.07 5.11
CA ALA A 214 29.64 27.51 4.05
C ALA A 214 28.82 26.75 3.00
N LEU A 215 27.86 25.93 3.44
CA LEU A 215 26.92 25.22 2.59
C LEU A 215 26.06 26.18 1.79
N ARG A 216 25.54 27.24 2.43
CA ARG A 216 24.81 28.31 1.75
C ARG A 216 25.64 28.97 0.65
N GLY A 217 26.91 29.25 0.94
CA GLY A 217 27.86 29.80 -0.03
C GLY A 217 28.10 28.86 -1.22
N LEU A 218 28.23 27.55 -0.97
CA LEU A 218 28.38 26.54 -2.02
C LEU A 218 27.14 26.47 -2.92
N ILE A 219 25.94 26.46 -2.33
CA ILE A 219 24.68 26.44 -3.09
C ILE A 219 24.55 27.72 -3.93
N ALA A 220 24.89 28.87 -3.37
CA ALA A 220 24.84 30.15 -4.09
C ALA A 220 25.88 30.24 -5.23
N ALA A 221 26.98 29.47 -5.15
CA ALA A 221 28.00 29.41 -6.19
C ALA A 221 27.63 28.47 -7.36
N LEU A 222 26.56 27.67 -7.22
CA LEU A 222 26.12 26.77 -8.28
C LEU A 222 25.58 27.55 -9.50
N PRO A 223 25.83 27.05 -10.73
CA PRO A 223 25.47 27.78 -11.94
C PRO A 223 23.96 27.91 -12.09
N GLY A 224 23.48 29.15 -12.20
CA GLY A 224 22.06 29.44 -12.40
C GLY A 224 21.20 29.33 -11.15
N VAL A 225 21.79 29.16 -9.96
CA VAL A 225 21.08 29.17 -8.68
C VAL A 225 20.92 30.60 -8.16
N ARG A 226 19.74 30.94 -7.63
CA ARG A 226 19.37 32.24 -7.05
C ARG A 226 18.51 32.05 -5.80
N ASP A 227 18.34 33.13 -5.04
CA ASP A 227 17.41 33.20 -3.90
C ASP A 227 17.60 32.11 -2.84
N VAL A 228 18.85 31.81 -2.47
CA VAL A 228 19.14 30.79 -1.43
C VAL A 228 18.63 31.25 -0.07
N ARG A 229 17.61 30.54 0.45
CA ARG A 229 16.95 30.83 1.72
C ARG A 229 16.97 29.61 2.64
N PRO A 230 17.20 29.81 3.95
CA PRO A 230 17.00 28.74 4.91
C PRO A 230 15.50 28.41 4.97
N CYS A 231 15.22 27.11 4.99
CA CYS A 231 13.91 26.52 5.09
C CYS A 231 13.92 25.63 6.34
N HIS A 232 13.28 26.13 7.40
CA HIS A 232 13.07 25.35 8.61
C HIS A 232 11.79 24.56 8.45
N TRP A 233 11.80 23.28 8.82
CA TRP A 233 10.67 22.36 8.61
C TRP A 233 9.33 22.83 9.22
N ASN A 234 9.38 23.74 10.20
CA ASN A 234 8.21 24.31 10.88
C ASN A 234 7.62 25.57 10.21
N LEU A 235 8.22 26.03 9.12
CA LEU A 235 7.81 27.26 8.43
C LEU A 235 7.63 26.93 6.96
N ASP A 236 6.43 27.14 6.43
CA ASP A 236 6.13 26.95 5.01
C ASP A 236 7.19 27.65 4.14
N CYS A 237 7.87 26.85 3.32
CA CYS A 237 8.77 27.25 2.26
C CYS A 237 8.00 27.19 0.92
#